data_AF-A0A1A9WTG1-F1
#
_entry.id   AF-A0A1A9WTG1-F1
#
_cell.length_a   1.000
_cell.length_b   1.000
_cell.length_c   1.000
_cell.angle_alpha   90.00
_cell.angle_beta   90.00
_cell.angle_gamma   90.00
#
_symmetry.space_group_name_H-M   'P 1'
#
loop_
_entity.id
_entity.type
_entity.pdbx_description
1 polymer ?
#
loop_
_entity_poly.entity_id
_entity_poly.type
_entity_poly.pdbx_seq_one_letter_code
_entity_poly.pdbx_strand_id
1 'polypeptide(L)'
;MITISSEINSNHHSVYYPFVNVKHDPEQCTPGGEDGNYIMFARATSGDKKNNNKFSPCSLKSIEPVLNAKARSPKGCFTEPQTSICGNGVVEPGEQCDCGWEEDCKDSCCFPMSRHSRSDEKPCTLTPKAMCSPSQGPCCTGNCKLKFGDKCRDDNGCRDPSFCDGRMPQCPPSVNKPNKTICNKEFVCYMGECTGSICLAYGLESCQCIPGPKDDKIKSCELCCKLPGEDNPCRSSFEWNEPPFDVPDMYAKPGTPCNDYNG
;
A
#
# COMPACT_ATOMS: atom_id res chain seq x y z
N MET A 1 -9.06 8.42 -16.73
CA MET A 1 -8.75 7.11 -16.11
C MET A 1 -8.55 7.37 -14.63
N ILE A 2 -9.21 6.62 -13.74
CA ILE A 2 -8.89 6.65 -12.31
C ILE A 2 -7.80 5.60 -12.12
N THR A 3 -6.57 6.05 -11.89
CA THR A 3 -5.44 5.20 -11.54
C THR A 3 -5.42 5.05 -10.02
N ILE A 4 -5.47 3.82 -9.53
CA ILE A 4 -5.44 3.51 -8.10
C ILE A 4 -4.02 3.04 -7.75
N SER A 5 -3.40 3.69 -6.76
CA SER A 5 -2.07 3.33 -6.25
C SER A 5 -2.12 1.98 -5.53
N SER A 6 -1.08 1.16 -5.70
CA SER A 6 -0.99 -0.25 -5.31
C SER A 6 -0.88 -0.51 -3.80
N GLU A 7 -0.93 0.50 -2.93
CA GLU A 7 -0.44 0.33 -1.56
C GLU A 7 -1.46 -0.20 -0.55
N ILE A 8 -2.78 -0.17 -0.76
CA ILE A 8 -3.71 -0.76 0.22
C ILE A 8 -5.00 -1.27 -0.42
N ASN A 9 -5.00 -2.51 -0.92
CA ASN A 9 -6.15 -3.11 -1.59
C ASN A 9 -7.39 -3.27 -0.69
N SER A 10 -7.21 -3.49 0.61
CA SER A 10 -8.31 -3.58 1.57
C SER A 10 -9.01 -2.24 1.84
N ASN A 11 -8.28 -1.12 1.77
CA ASN A 11 -8.87 0.21 2.00
C ASN A 11 -9.72 0.65 0.80
N HIS A 12 -9.37 0.24 -0.41
CA HIS A 12 -10.16 0.59 -1.59
C HIS A 12 -11.56 -0.01 -1.55
N HIS A 13 -11.69 -1.32 -1.29
CA HIS A 13 -13.01 -1.96 -1.18
C HIS A 13 -13.92 -1.25 -0.17
N SER A 14 -13.39 -0.95 1.02
CA SER A 14 -14.12 -0.26 2.09
C SER A 14 -14.40 1.22 1.83
N VAL A 15 -13.58 1.90 1.03
CA VAL A 15 -13.84 3.29 0.58
C VAL A 15 -14.91 3.31 -0.52
N TYR A 16 -14.96 2.35 -1.42
CA TYR A 16 -15.95 2.40 -2.51
C TYR A 16 -17.34 1.92 -2.08
N TYR A 17 -17.43 0.91 -1.22
CA TYR A 17 -18.71 0.33 -0.80
C TYR A 17 -19.72 1.38 -0.26
N PRO A 18 -19.36 2.30 0.67
CA PRO A 18 -20.28 3.34 1.14
C PRO A 18 -20.38 4.58 0.24
N PHE A 19 -19.37 4.89 -0.59
CA PHE A 19 -19.38 6.11 -1.41
C PHE A 19 -20.11 5.96 -2.74
N VAL A 20 -20.12 4.75 -3.33
CA VAL A 20 -20.74 4.50 -4.64
C VAL A 20 -21.84 3.43 -4.62
N ASN A 21 -22.16 2.83 -3.47
CA ASN A 21 -23.17 1.77 -3.33
C ASN A 21 -22.97 0.65 -4.37
N VAL A 22 -21.72 0.27 -4.60
CA VAL A 22 -21.34 -0.75 -5.58
C VAL A 22 -21.42 -2.09 -4.90
N LYS A 23 -22.25 -2.98 -5.48
CA LYS A 23 -22.36 -4.36 -5.04
C LYS A 23 -21.11 -5.14 -5.45
N HIS A 24 -20.88 -6.26 -4.77
CA HIS A 24 -19.85 -7.19 -5.20
C HIS A 24 -20.05 -7.64 -6.65
N ASP A 25 -18.93 -7.94 -7.31
CA ASP A 25 -18.94 -8.44 -8.68
C ASP A 25 -19.70 -9.78 -8.75
N PRO A 26 -20.67 -9.92 -9.69
CA PRO A 26 -21.36 -11.18 -9.94
C PRO A 26 -20.44 -12.15 -10.69
N GLU A 27 -20.79 -13.44 -10.75
CA GLU A 27 -19.93 -14.52 -11.28
C GLU A 27 -19.34 -14.23 -12.68
N GLN A 28 -20.10 -13.59 -13.58
CA GLN A 28 -19.62 -13.22 -14.92
C GLN A 28 -18.48 -12.17 -14.92
N CYS A 29 -18.25 -11.50 -13.80
CA CYS A 29 -17.22 -10.48 -13.59
C CYS A 29 -16.17 -10.94 -12.56
N THR A 30 -16.09 -12.24 -12.26
CA THR A 30 -15.08 -12.84 -11.37
C THR A 30 -14.22 -13.85 -12.12
N PRO A 31 -13.24 -13.38 -12.93
CA PRO A 31 -12.51 -14.24 -13.86
C PRO A 31 -11.52 -15.21 -13.19
N GLY A 32 -11.11 -14.96 -11.95
CA GLY A 32 -10.12 -15.80 -11.24
C GLY A 32 -8.79 -15.96 -11.98
N GLY A 33 -8.12 -17.08 -11.74
CA GLY A 33 -6.93 -17.53 -12.49
C GLY A 33 -5.67 -16.67 -12.32
N GLU A 34 -4.84 -16.67 -13.37
CA GLU A 34 -3.54 -15.95 -13.44
C GLU A 34 -3.70 -14.44 -13.21
N ASP A 35 -4.64 -13.81 -13.91
CA ASP A 35 -4.91 -12.38 -13.85
C ASP A 35 -5.67 -11.96 -12.57
N GLY A 36 -6.28 -12.92 -11.86
CA GLY A 36 -6.99 -12.72 -10.61
C GLY A 36 -8.33 -12.01 -10.73
N ASN A 37 -9.00 -11.83 -9.59
CA ASN A 37 -10.29 -11.13 -9.50
C ASN A 37 -10.12 -9.60 -9.40
N TYR A 38 -11.21 -8.86 -9.63
CA TYR A 38 -11.23 -7.38 -9.55
C TYR A 38 -11.42 -6.87 -8.12
N ILE A 39 -11.28 -5.55 -7.89
CA ILE A 39 -11.38 -4.89 -6.57
C ILE A 39 -12.68 -5.23 -5.83
N MET A 40 -13.81 -5.36 -6.54
CA MET A 40 -15.13 -5.60 -5.95
C MET A 40 -15.49 -7.09 -5.81
N PHE A 41 -14.52 -7.99 -5.95
CA PHE A 41 -14.72 -9.41 -5.67
C PHE A 41 -15.26 -9.64 -4.25
N ALA A 42 -16.19 -10.59 -4.09
CA ALA A 42 -16.87 -10.83 -2.82
C ALA A 42 -16.01 -11.52 -1.76
N ARG A 43 -14.86 -12.08 -2.14
CA ARG A 43 -13.98 -12.87 -1.28
C ARG A 43 -12.57 -12.29 -1.26
N ALA A 44 -11.68 -12.96 -0.53
CA ALA A 44 -10.31 -12.49 -0.33
C ALA A 44 -9.55 -12.37 -1.67
N THR A 45 -8.67 -11.37 -1.78
CA THR A 45 -7.75 -11.19 -2.90
C THR A 45 -6.35 -10.95 -2.35
N SER A 46 -5.33 -11.48 -3.03
CA SER A 46 -3.94 -11.37 -2.61
C SER A 46 -3.32 -9.99 -2.91
N GLY A 47 -3.92 -9.22 -3.83
CA GLY A 47 -3.53 -7.84 -4.14
C GLY A 47 -2.37 -7.69 -5.12
N ASP A 48 -1.76 -8.82 -5.51
CA ASP A 48 -0.59 -8.94 -6.37
C ASP A 48 -0.94 -9.21 -7.85
N LYS A 49 -2.17 -9.68 -8.12
CA LYS A 49 -2.60 -10.03 -9.49
C LYS A 49 -3.07 -8.80 -10.27
N LYS A 50 -2.91 -8.87 -11.59
CA LYS A 50 -3.16 -7.76 -12.55
C LYS A 50 -4.55 -7.11 -12.48
N ASN A 51 -5.59 -7.85 -12.10
CA ASN A 51 -6.94 -7.31 -11.95
C ASN A 51 -7.22 -6.75 -10.55
N ASN A 52 -6.39 -7.06 -9.56
CA ASN A 52 -6.63 -6.70 -8.17
C ASN A 52 -6.58 -5.17 -7.95
N ASN A 53 -6.04 -4.39 -8.88
CA ASN A 53 -6.01 -2.92 -8.87
C ASN A 53 -6.98 -2.27 -9.88
N LYS A 54 -7.95 -3.03 -10.41
CA LYS A 54 -8.94 -2.56 -11.39
C LYS A 54 -10.36 -2.86 -10.96
N PHE A 55 -11.28 -2.01 -11.39
CA PHE A 55 -12.71 -2.33 -11.34
C PHE A 55 -13.10 -3.23 -12.52
N SER A 56 -14.00 -4.17 -12.28
CA SER A 56 -14.61 -4.96 -13.35
C SER A 56 -15.51 -4.09 -14.23
N PRO A 57 -15.87 -4.55 -15.44
CA PRO A 57 -16.89 -3.90 -16.26
C PRO A 57 -18.26 -3.77 -15.56
N CYS A 58 -18.63 -4.74 -14.72
CA CYS A 58 -19.86 -4.71 -13.93
C CYS A 58 -19.82 -3.57 -12.90
N SER A 59 -18.72 -3.47 -12.16
CA SER A 59 -18.49 -2.42 -11.16
C SER A 59 -18.52 -1.03 -11.79
N LEU A 60 -17.85 -0.83 -12.93
CA LEU A 60 -17.85 0.46 -13.64
C LEU A 60 -19.26 0.91 -14.06
N LYS A 61 -20.08 -0.02 -14.54
CA LYS A 61 -21.48 0.24 -14.92
C LYS A 61 -22.33 0.65 -13.72
N SER A 62 -22.07 0.10 -12.53
CA SER A 62 -22.76 0.48 -11.30
C SER A 62 -22.29 1.82 -10.72
N ILE A 63 -21.01 2.17 -10.90
CA ILE A 63 -20.43 3.44 -10.42
C ILE A 63 -20.94 4.63 -11.23
N GLU A 64 -21.08 4.48 -12.54
CA GLU A 64 -21.45 5.55 -13.48
C GLU A 64 -22.69 6.37 -13.07
N PRO A 65 -23.86 5.78 -12.75
CA PRO A 65 -25.04 6.56 -12.37
C PRO A 65 -24.82 7.33 -11.06
N VAL A 66 -24.04 6.82 -10.12
CA VAL A 66 -23.74 7.51 -8.87
C VAL A 66 -22.84 8.72 -9.12
N LEU A 67 -21.80 8.58 -9.94
CA LEU A 67 -20.97 9.71 -10.33
C LEU A 67 -21.77 10.77 -11.10
N ASN A 68 -22.70 10.34 -11.97
CA ASN A 68 -23.61 11.28 -12.64
C ASN A 68 -24.47 12.08 -11.64
N ALA A 69 -24.97 11.43 -10.59
CA ALA A 69 -25.83 12.06 -9.60
C ALA A 69 -25.09 12.86 -8.52
N LYS A 70 -23.88 12.44 -8.12
CA LYS A 70 -23.15 12.98 -6.97
C LYS A 70 -21.93 13.82 -7.34
N ALA A 71 -21.32 13.58 -8.51
CA ALA A 71 -20.15 14.31 -8.97
C ALA A 71 -20.46 15.27 -10.12
N ARG A 72 -21.25 14.85 -11.12
CA ARG A 72 -21.54 15.65 -12.33
C ARG A 72 -22.83 16.47 -12.24
N SER A 73 -23.70 16.16 -11.30
CA SER A 73 -24.94 16.89 -11.07
C SER A 73 -24.67 18.21 -10.35
N PRO A 74 -25.41 19.30 -10.63
CA PRO A 74 -25.31 20.54 -9.86
C PRO A 74 -25.76 20.40 -8.39
N LYS A 75 -26.42 19.29 -8.03
CA LYS A 75 -26.74 18.92 -6.63
C LYS A 75 -25.66 18.04 -5.99
N GLY A 76 -24.57 17.77 -6.71
CA GLY A 76 -23.42 17.02 -6.23
C GLY A 76 -22.60 17.80 -5.21
N CYS A 77 -21.74 17.11 -4.48
CA CYS A 77 -20.82 17.71 -3.50
C CYS A 77 -19.35 17.69 -3.95
N PHE A 78 -19.08 17.19 -5.16
CA PHE A 78 -17.74 17.21 -5.72
C PHE A 78 -17.40 18.62 -6.15
N THR A 79 -16.25 19.10 -5.71
CA THR A 79 -15.63 20.32 -6.19
C THR A 79 -14.67 20.00 -7.31
N GLU A 80 -14.26 21.01 -8.08
CA GLU A 80 -13.14 20.83 -9.01
C GLU A 80 -11.91 20.33 -8.24
N PRO A 81 -11.11 19.41 -8.83
CA PRO A 81 -9.90 18.93 -8.21
C PRO A 81 -8.96 20.11 -7.96
N GLN A 82 -8.70 20.42 -6.69
CA GLN A 82 -7.63 21.35 -6.34
C GLN A 82 -6.31 20.58 -6.34
N THR A 83 -5.28 21.16 -6.95
CA THR A 83 -3.94 20.55 -7.03
C THR A 83 -3.18 20.62 -5.72
N SER A 84 -3.58 21.53 -4.83
CA SER A 84 -2.94 21.81 -3.54
C SER A 84 -3.94 22.50 -2.60
N ILE A 85 -3.97 22.12 -1.33
CA ILE A 85 -4.83 22.69 -0.29
C ILE A 85 -3.97 23.08 0.92
N CYS A 86 -3.57 24.34 0.97
CA CYS A 86 -2.80 24.90 2.07
C CYS A 86 -3.58 24.83 3.40
N GLY A 87 -2.96 24.23 4.42
CA GLY A 87 -3.49 24.06 5.76
C GLY A 87 -3.95 22.63 6.08
N ASN A 88 -3.72 21.66 5.19
CA ASN A 88 -4.02 20.24 5.42
C ASN A 88 -2.83 19.46 6.03
N GLY A 89 -1.66 20.10 6.15
CA GLY A 89 -0.45 19.54 6.74
C GLY A 89 0.36 18.65 5.79
N VAL A 90 0.05 18.67 4.49
CA VAL A 90 0.74 17.90 3.45
C VAL A 90 1.25 18.87 2.40
N VAL A 91 2.57 18.87 2.18
CA VAL A 91 3.18 19.75 1.18
C VAL A 91 2.80 19.27 -0.23
N GLU A 92 1.99 20.06 -0.92
CA GLU A 92 1.49 19.78 -2.27
C GLU A 92 2.14 20.67 -3.35
N PRO A 93 1.99 20.37 -4.65
CA PRO A 93 2.58 21.18 -5.72
C PRO A 93 2.15 22.64 -5.66
N GLY A 94 3.11 23.55 -5.49
CA GLY A 94 2.87 25.00 -5.37
C GLY A 94 3.10 25.54 -3.95
N GLU A 95 3.23 24.67 -2.96
CA GLU A 95 3.56 24.99 -1.59
C GLU A 95 5.03 24.70 -1.30
N GLN A 96 5.63 25.45 -0.37
CA GLN A 96 6.99 25.14 0.11
C GLN A 96 6.94 24.35 1.41
N CYS A 97 5.90 24.54 2.22
CA CYS A 97 5.68 23.90 3.51
C CYS A 97 4.19 23.97 3.84
N ASP A 98 3.72 23.12 4.74
CA ASP A 98 2.35 23.21 5.28
C ASP A 98 2.34 22.74 6.74
N CYS A 99 2.23 23.70 7.66
CA CYS A 99 2.15 23.42 9.10
C CYS A 99 0.70 23.43 9.62
N GLY A 100 -0.30 23.55 8.74
CA GLY A 100 -1.70 23.68 9.10
C GLY A 100 -2.17 25.13 9.27
N TRP A 101 -3.29 25.29 9.96
CA TRP A 101 -3.90 26.58 10.28
C TRP A 101 -3.14 27.28 11.41
N GLU A 102 -3.32 28.61 11.51
CA GLU A 102 -2.65 29.47 12.51
C GLU A 102 -2.81 28.96 13.95
N GLU A 103 -3.98 28.41 14.30
CA GLU A 103 -4.25 27.81 15.62
C GLU A 103 -3.45 26.52 15.92
N ASP A 104 -3.07 25.75 14.90
CA ASP A 104 -2.45 24.44 15.03
C ASP A 104 -0.95 24.44 14.69
N CYS A 105 -0.50 25.45 13.93
CA CYS A 105 0.87 25.55 13.45
C CYS A 105 1.86 25.90 14.57
N LYS A 106 2.67 24.91 14.94
CA LYS A 106 3.79 25.07 15.89
C LYS A 106 5.14 25.32 15.21
N ASP A 107 5.16 25.32 13.89
CA ASP A 107 6.37 25.38 13.10
C ASP A 107 6.75 26.83 12.74
N SER A 108 7.80 27.34 13.38
CA SER A 108 8.32 28.69 13.08
C SER A 108 8.95 28.83 11.69
N CYS A 109 9.17 27.72 10.98
CA CYS A 109 9.79 27.69 9.66
C CYS A 109 8.81 27.93 8.51
N CYS A 110 7.51 27.86 8.78
CA CYS A 110 6.45 27.95 7.78
C CYS A 110 5.45 29.04 8.15
N PHE A 111 4.98 29.80 7.17
CA PHE A 111 3.82 30.67 7.36
C PHE A 111 2.54 29.82 7.35
N PRO A 112 1.73 29.86 8.42
CA PRO A 112 0.53 29.05 8.52
C PRO A 112 -0.55 29.51 7.53
N MET A 113 -1.54 28.64 7.31
CA MET A 113 -2.78 29.05 6.68
C MET A 113 -3.55 29.99 7.61
N SER A 114 -3.87 31.19 7.12
CA SER A 114 -4.63 32.19 7.87
C SER A 114 -5.69 32.85 6.99
N ARG A 115 -6.86 33.13 7.58
CA ARG A 115 -7.95 33.85 6.90
C ARG A 115 -7.64 35.33 6.67
N HIS A 116 -6.63 35.85 7.37
CA HIS A 116 -6.21 37.25 7.31
C HIS A 116 -4.71 37.35 7.02
N SER A 117 -4.23 36.55 6.04
CA SER A 117 -2.82 36.53 5.65
C SER A 117 -2.34 37.93 5.26
N ARG A 118 -1.20 38.35 5.82
CA ARG A 118 -0.55 39.60 5.43
C ARG A 118 0.10 39.45 4.05
N SER A 119 0.26 40.55 3.34
CA SER A 119 0.83 40.54 1.98
C SER A 119 2.27 40.03 1.92
N ASP A 120 3.02 40.16 3.02
CA ASP A 120 4.41 39.72 3.20
C ASP A 120 4.55 38.31 3.81
N GLU A 121 3.45 37.73 4.29
CA GLU A 121 3.39 36.41 4.93
C GLU A 121 2.47 35.49 4.12
N LYS A 122 2.91 35.15 2.90
CA LYS A 122 2.14 34.28 2.02
C LYS A 122 1.97 32.89 2.69
N PRO A 123 0.74 32.39 2.87
CA PRO A 123 0.50 31.07 3.47
C PRO A 123 1.24 29.93 2.74
N CYS A 124 1.62 28.89 3.49
CA CYS A 124 2.30 27.70 2.99
C CYS A 124 3.61 27.98 2.25
N THR A 125 4.30 29.04 2.69
CA THR A 125 5.65 29.39 2.25
C THR A 125 6.61 29.43 3.44
N LEU A 126 7.89 29.19 3.17
CA LEU A 126 8.91 29.22 4.22
C LEU A 126 9.09 30.65 4.75
N THR A 127 9.32 30.76 6.06
CA THR A 127 9.63 32.04 6.69
C THR A 127 11.01 32.55 6.22
N PRO A 128 11.26 33.88 6.29
CA PRO A 128 12.58 34.42 5.95
C PRO A 128 13.69 33.75 6.76
N LYS A 129 14.75 33.29 6.07
CA LYS A 129 15.93 32.58 6.63
C LYS A 129 15.69 31.10 6.97
N ALA A 130 14.49 30.56 6.84
CA ALA A 130 14.28 29.11 6.93
C ALA A 130 14.89 28.41 5.71
N MET A 131 15.70 27.36 5.93
CA MET A 131 16.20 26.51 4.85
C MET A 131 15.22 25.39 4.50
N CYS A 132 14.44 24.97 5.48
CA CYS A 132 13.42 23.94 5.38
C CYS A 132 12.38 24.10 6.50
N SER A 133 11.31 23.32 6.42
CA SER A 133 10.31 23.14 7.47
C SER A 133 10.17 21.64 7.83
N PRO A 134 9.95 21.28 9.12
CA PRO A 134 9.59 19.93 9.52
C PRO A 134 8.39 19.32 8.78
N SER A 135 7.44 20.14 8.30
CA SER A 135 6.32 19.67 7.46
C SER A 135 6.79 19.07 6.13
N GLN A 136 7.95 19.51 5.63
CA GLN A 136 8.54 18.95 4.42
C GLN A 136 9.15 17.58 4.67
N GLY A 137 9.52 17.21 5.91
CA GLY A 137 10.05 15.88 6.17
C GLY A 137 10.96 15.78 7.40
N PRO A 138 11.30 14.53 7.78
CA PRO A 138 11.99 14.25 9.05
C PRO A 138 13.44 14.74 9.09
N CYS A 139 14.04 15.08 7.93
CA CYS A 139 15.39 15.61 7.83
C CYS A 139 15.47 17.13 7.99
N CYS A 140 14.38 17.79 8.33
CA CYS A 140 14.42 19.17 8.82
C CYS A 140 14.38 19.22 10.36
N THR A 141 15.17 20.12 10.94
CA THR A 141 15.13 20.44 12.38
C THR A 141 14.05 21.48 12.68
N GLY A 142 13.61 21.56 13.93
CA GLY A 142 12.70 22.63 14.39
C GLY A 142 13.30 24.04 14.30
N ASN A 143 14.62 24.15 14.11
CA ASN A 143 15.31 25.43 13.87
C ASN A 143 15.50 25.73 12.37
N CYS A 144 14.69 25.10 11.51
CA CYS A 144 14.63 25.37 10.07
C CYS A 144 15.91 25.06 9.31
N LYS A 145 16.69 24.08 9.78
CA LYS A 145 17.95 23.61 9.16
C LYS A 145 17.89 22.13 8.79
N LEU A 146 18.61 21.78 7.73
CA LEU A 146 18.76 20.40 7.27
C LEU A 146 19.64 19.59 8.23
N LYS A 147 19.23 18.35 8.49
CA LYS A 147 19.97 17.34 9.24
C LYS A 147 20.96 16.62 8.33
N PHE A 148 22.07 16.15 8.90
CA PHE A 148 23.08 15.37 8.19
C PHE A 148 23.56 14.22 9.08
N GLY A 149 23.46 12.99 8.58
CA GLY A 149 23.83 11.78 9.32
C GLY A 149 22.79 11.31 10.33
N ASP A 150 21.76 12.09 10.63
CA ASP A 150 20.63 11.66 11.45
C ASP A 150 19.83 10.55 10.77
N LYS A 151 19.49 9.49 11.52
CA LYS A 151 18.59 8.44 11.02
C LYS A 151 17.18 8.99 10.86
N CYS A 152 16.61 8.83 9.67
CA CYS A 152 15.27 9.33 9.34
C CYS A 152 14.27 8.23 8.97
N ARG A 153 14.75 7.00 8.71
CA ARG A 153 13.91 5.82 8.52
C ARG A 153 14.61 4.61 9.13
N ASP A 154 13.85 3.81 9.88
CA ASP A 154 14.34 2.57 10.47
C ASP A 154 14.43 1.43 9.45
N ASP A 155 15.19 0.40 9.81
CA ASP A 155 15.17 -0.88 9.11
C ASP A 155 13.79 -1.54 9.29
N ASN A 156 13.21 -2.07 8.21
CA ASN A 156 11.91 -2.74 8.23
C ASN A 156 11.98 -4.26 7.96
N GLY A 157 13.19 -4.83 7.93
CA GLY A 157 13.47 -6.22 7.56
C GLY A 157 13.72 -6.43 6.07
N CYS A 158 13.29 -5.53 5.18
CA CYS A 158 13.49 -5.59 3.73
C CYS A 158 14.17 -4.37 3.11
N ARG A 159 14.36 -3.31 3.88
CA ARG A 159 15.07 -2.10 3.53
C ARG A 159 16.00 -1.72 4.66
N ASP A 160 17.19 -1.28 4.30
CA ASP A 160 18.17 -0.75 5.25
C ASP A 160 17.70 0.58 5.85
N PRO A 161 18.22 0.95 7.04
CA PRO A 161 17.95 2.27 7.60
C PRO A 161 18.47 3.37 6.65
N SER A 162 17.75 4.49 6.62
CA SER A 162 18.14 5.66 5.82
C SER A 162 18.48 6.84 6.71
N PHE A 163 19.42 7.66 6.24
CA PHE A 163 20.01 8.77 6.97
C PHE A 163 19.94 10.04 6.14
N CYS A 164 19.76 11.18 6.81
CA CYS A 164 19.69 12.48 6.17
C CYS A 164 21.02 12.82 5.50
N ASP A 165 20.97 13.25 4.24
CA ASP A 165 22.15 13.56 3.42
C ASP A 165 22.58 15.04 3.47
N GLY A 166 21.88 15.86 4.28
CA GLY A 166 22.12 17.29 4.42
C GLY A 166 21.70 18.14 3.22
N ARG A 167 21.04 17.56 2.21
CA ARG A 167 20.67 18.26 0.97
C ARG A 167 19.18 18.56 0.89
N MET A 168 18.34 17.67 1.42
CA MET A 168 16.88 17.80 1.34
C MET A 168 16.21 17.48 2.69
N PRO A 169 15.03 18.07 2.97
CA PRO A 169 14.28 17.79 4.20
C PRO A 169 13.58 16.42 4.16
N GLN A 170 13.41 15.85 2.96
CA GLN A 170 12.91 14.50 2.75
C GLN A 170 13.94 13.46 3.18
N CYS A 171 13.48 12.36 3.76
CA CYS A 171 14.36 11.23 4.04
C CYS A 171 14.73 10.51 2.73
N PRO A 172 16.02 10.37 2.39
CA PRO A 172 16.44 9.66 1.19
C PRO A 172 15.84 8.25 1.10
N PRO A 173 15.61 7.71 -0.11
CA PRO A 173 15.14 6.34 -0.27
C PRO A 173 16.05 5.34 0.44
N SER A 174 15.47 4.38 1.15
CA SER A 174 16.24 3.29 1.76
C SER A 174 16.73 2.33 0.67
N VAL A 175 17.88 1.71 0.91
CA VAL A 175 18.38 0.65 0.04
C VAL A 175 17.57 -0.61 0.27
N ASN A 176 17.08 -1.22 -0.81
CA ASN A 176 16.37 -2.50 -0.73
C ASN A 176 17.37 -3.62 -0.41
N LYS A 177 17.03 -4.46 0.55
CA LYS A 177 17.74 -5.72 0.79
C LYS A 177 17.51 -6.68 -0.39
N PRO A 178 18.37 -7.70 -0.59
CA PRO A 178 18.22 -8.63 -1.69
C PRO A 178 16.83 -9.29 -1.71
N ASN A 179 16.27 -9.48 -2.90
CA ASN A 179 15.06 -10.25 -3.06
C ASN A 179 15.26 -11.66 -2.46
N LYS A 180 14.19 -12.26 -1.93
CA LYS A 180 14.20 -13.56 -1.23
C LYS A 180 14.83 -13.57 0.16
N THR A 181 15.27 -12.42 0.68
CA THR A 181 15.65 -12.29 2.11
C THR A 181 14.43 -12.56 2.98
N ILE A 182 14.52 -13.50 3.91
CA ILE A 182 13.39 -13.85 4.80
C ILE A 182 13.06 -12.67 5.72
N CYS A 183 11.77 -12.32 5.80
CA CYS A 183 11.23 -11.25 6.60
C CYS A 183 9.93 -11.71 7.29
N ASN A 184 9.65 -11.22 8.50
CA ASN A 184 8.48 -11.63 9.30
C ASN A 184 8.29 -13.16 9.44
N LYS A 185 9.37 -13.94 9.35
CA LYS A 185 9.44 -15.42 9.42
C LYS A 185 8.75 -16.19 8.30
N GLU A 186 7.64 -15.70 7.75
CA GLU A 186 6.79 -16.42 6.78
C GLU A 186 6.85 -15.84 5.36
N PHE A 187 7.51 -14.69 5.20
CA PHE A 187 7.59 -13.96 3.93
C PHE A 187 9.04 -13.73 3.54
N VAL A 188 9.21 -13.22 2.32
CA VAL A 188 10.49 -12.74 1.82
C VAL A 188 10.36 -11.36 1.20
N CYS A 189 11.49 -10.68 1.17
CA CYS A 189 11.61 -9.38 0.54
C CYS A 189 11.45 -9.49 -0.98
N TYR A 190 10.63 -8.60 -1.52
CA TYR A 190 10.49 -8.37 -2.94
C TYR A 190 10.44 -6.87 -3.20
N MET A 191 11.46 -6.34 -3.90
CA MET A 191 11.60 -4.90 -4.17
C MET A 191 11.51 -4.00 -2.92
N GLY A 192 12.02 -4.50 -1.78
CA GLY A 192 12.02 -3.80 -0.50
C GLY A 192 10.74 -3.93 0.34
N GLU A 193 9.75 -4.68 -0.14
CA GLU A 193 8.52 -4.99 0.59
C GLU A 193 8.52 -6.44 1.10
N CYS A 194 7.97 -6.65 2.30
CA CYS A 194 7.87 -7.97 2.92
C CYS A 194 6.59 -8.69 2.51
N THR A 195 6.51 -9.11 1.24
CA THR A 195 5.27 -9.63 0.62
C THR A 195 5.42 -10.95 -0.11
N GLY A 196 6.64 -11.33 -0.51
CA GLY A 196 6.85 -12.59 -1.22
C GLY A 196 6.64 -13.80 -0.31
N SER A 197 6.21 -14.94 -0.86
CA SER A 197 6.14 -16.18 -0.09
C SER A 197 7.52 -16.71 0.26
N ILE A 198 7.69 -17.23 1.47
CA ILE A 198 8.91 -17.91 1.90
C ILE A 198 9.34 -19.09 1.01
N CYS A 199 8.43 -19.71 0.25
CA CYS A 199 8.78 -20.70 -0.78
C CYS A 199 9.88 -20.19 -1.73
N LEU A 200 9.87 -18.89 -2.05
CA LEU A 200 10.83 -18.26 -2.96
C LEU A 200 12.27 -18.26 -2.41
N ALA A 201 12.45 -18.24 -1.08
CA ALA A 201 13.77 -18.36 -0.45
C ALA A 201 14.42 -19.73 -0.74
N TYR A 202 13.59 -20.75 -0.92
CA TYR A 202 14.00 -22.12 -1.19
C TYR A 202 13.94 -22.48 -2.69
N GLY A 203 13.76 -21.49 -3.58
CA GLY A 203 13.69 -21.72 -5.02
C GLY A 203 12.40 -22.38 -5.50
N LEU A 204 11.35 -22.36 -4.67
CA LEU A 204 10.01 -22.89 -4.95
C LEU A 204 9.03 -21.75 -5.26
N GLU A 205 7.87 -22.09 -5.80
CA GLU A 205 6.74 -21.18 -6.00
C GLU A 205 5.67 -21.40 -4.94
N SER A 206 4.96 -20.34 -4.56
CA SER A 206 3.82 -20.43 -3.66
C SER A 206 2.61 -21.03 -4.35
N CYS A 207 1.84 -21.83 -3.63
CA CYS A 207 0.56 -22.36 -4.07
C CYS A 207 -0.37 -22.55 -2.87
N GLN A 208 -1.66 -22.82 -3.12
CA GLN A 208 -2.63 -23.10 -2.07
C GLN A 208 -2.86 -24.61 -1.96
N CYS A 209 -2.79 -25.14 -0.75
CA CYS A 209 -3.22 -26.50 -0.51
C CYS A 209 -4.75 -26.62 -0.63
N ILE A 210 -5.18 -27.61 -1.41
CA ILE A 210 -6.59 -27.94 -1.60
C ILE A 210 -6.86 -29.22 -0.81
N PRO A 211 -7.64 -29.17 0.30
CA PRO A 211 -7.97 -30.37 1.06
C PRO A 211 -8.80 -31.35 0.23
N GLY A 212 -8.42 -32.63 0.24
CA GLY A 212 -9.26 -33.70 -0.31
C GLY A 212 -10.46 -34.03 0.60
N PRO A 213 -11.39 -34.91 0.15
CA PRO A 213 -12.59 -35.26 0.91
C PRO A 213 -12.33 -35.92 2.28
N LYS A 214 -11.11 -36.43 2.49
CA LYS A 214 -10.68 -37.11 3.72
C LYS A 214 -9.68 -36.30 4.55
N ASP A 215 -9.22 -35.16 4.02
CA ASP A 215 -8.25 -34.31 4.71
C ASP A 215 -8.96 -33.41 5.72
N ASP A 216 -8.24 -33.02 6.78
CA ASP A 216 -8.71 -31.97 7.68
C ASP A 216 -8.76 -30.63 6.94
N LYS A 217 -9.78 -29.81 7.21
CA LYS A 217 -9.94 -28.47 6.62
C LYS A 217 -8.76 -27.56 6.93
N ILE A 218 -8.05 -27.78 8.04
CA ILE A 218 -6.86 -27.01 8.42
C ILE A 218 -5.77 -27.07 7.35
N LYS A 219 -5.74 -28.12 6.51
CA LYS A 219 -4.80 -28.25 5.39
C LYS A 219 -4.88 -27.09 4.40
N SER A 220 -6.04 -26.45 4.26
CA SER A 220 -6.19 -25.26 3.42
C SER A 220 -5.40 -24.05 3.95
N CYS A 221 -5.13 -24.02 5.26
CA CYS A 221 -4.38 -22.97 5.93
C CYS A 221 -2.90 -23.32 6.07
N GLU A 222 -2.42 -24.45 5.55
CA GLU A 222 -1.00 -24.75 5.54
C GLU A 222 -0.26 -23.87 4.53
N LEU A 223 0.98 -23.51 4.82
CA LEU A 223 1.85 -22.88 3.82
C LEU A 223 2.24 -23.97 2.83
N CYS A 224 1.99 -23.74 1.53
CA CYS A 224 2.25 -24.74 0.50
C CYS A 224 3.14 -24.19 -0.62
N CYS A 225 4.07 -25.03 -1.04
CA CYS A 225 5.06 -24.73 -2.06
C CYS A 225 5.00 -25.78 -3.17
N LYS A 226 5.42 -25.38 -4.37
CA LYS A 226 5.64 -26.28 -5.51
C LYS A 226 6.95 -25.98 -6.20
N LEU A 227 7.47 -26.95 -6.95
CA LEU A 227 8.54 -26.67 -7.90
C LEU A 227 8.05 -25.68 -8.96
N PRO A 228 8.94 -24.80 -9.48
CA PRO A 228 8.56 -23.85 -10.52
C PRO A 228 7.94 -24.53 -11.75
N GLY A 229 6.82 -24.01 -12.24
CA GLY A 229 6.08 -24.55 -13.39
C GLY A 229 4.65 -24.97 -13.07
N GLU A 230 3.79 -25.01 -14.09
CA GLU A 230 2.34 -25.21 -13.93
C GLU A 230 1.97 -26.61 -13.44
N ASP A 231 2.57 -27.65 -14.02
CA ASP A 231 2.20 -29.06 -13.76
C ASP A 231 2.76 -29.63 -12.45
N ASN A 232 3.54 -28.85 -11.71
CA ASN A 232 4.14 -29.33 -10.48
C ASN A 232 3.13 -29.37 -9.33
N PRO A 233 3.09 -30.48 -8.56
CA PRO A 233 2.14 -30.63 -7.48
C PRO A 233 2.42 -29.62 -6.36
N CYS A 234 1.36 -28.98 -5.88
CA CYS A 234 1.40 -28.19 -4.66
C CYS A 234 1.47 -29.11 -3.45
N ARG A 235 2.48 -28.94 -2.61
CA ARG A 235 2.69 -29.74 -1.40
C ARG A 235 2.84 -28.85 -0.17
N SER A 236 2.45 -29.40 0.97
CA SER A 236 2.53 -28.69 2.24
C SER A 236 3.99 -28.45 2.63
N SER A 237 4.28 -27.33 3.29
CA SER A 237 5.61 -27.05 3.86
C SER A 237 6.08 -28.14 4.82
N PHE A 238 5.14 -28.80 5.50
CA PHE A 238 5.39 -29.98 6.34
C PHE A 238 5.94 -31.20 5.57
N GLU A 239 5.86 -31.19 4.23
CA GLU A 239 6.43 -32.21 3.33
C GLU A 239 7.71 -31.73 2.64
N TRP A 240 8.15 -30.49 2.90
CA TRP A 240 9.34 -29.86 2.31
C TRP A 240 10.49 -29.70 3.32
N ASN A 241 10.35 -30.24 4.53
CA ASN A 241 11.28 -30.13 5.66
C ASN A 241 12.48 -31.10 5.61
N GLU A 242 12.77 -31.66 4.43
CA GLU A 242 13.95 -32.50 4.20
C GLU A 242 14.88 -31.86 3.16
N PRO A 243 16.20 -32.17 3.21
CA PRO A 243 17.14 -31.77 2.16
C PRO A 243 16.66 -32.21 0.76
N PRO A 244 16.80 -31.37 -0.28
CA PRO A 244 17.66 -30.18 -0.33
C PRO A 244 16.95 -28.85 -0.01
N PHE A 245 15.65 -28.84 0.29
CA PHE A 245 14.87 -27.61 0.45
C PHE A 245 14.81 -27.16 1.91
N ASP A 246 14.49 -28.06 2.85
CA ASP A 246 14.42 -27.76 4.29
C ASP A 246 13.50 -26.54 4.60
N VAL A 247 12.32 -26.50 3.97
CA VAL A 247 11.31 -25.47 4.21
C VAL A 247 10.71 -25.71 5.60
N PRO A 248 10.60 -24.68 6.48
CA PRO A 248 10.03 -24.88 7.81
C PRO A 248 8.55 -25.23 7.76
N ASP A 249 8.15 -26.13 8.67
CA ASP A 249 6.77 -26.48 8.96
C ASP A 249 5.96 -25.23 9.38
N MET A 250 5.07 -24.76 8.51
CA MET A 250 4.35 -23.50 8.72
C MET A 250 2.90 -23.57 8.25
N TYR A 251 2.05 -22.85 8.98
CA TYR A 251 0.73 -22.46 8.50
C TYR A 251 0.82 -21.09 7.82
N ALA A 252 -0.08 -20.83 6.89
CA ALA A 252 -0.28 -19.49 6.36
C ALA A 252 -0.77 -18.56 7.47
N LYS A 253 -0.35 -17.29 7.41
CA LYS A 253 -0.75 -16.26 8.36
C LYS A 253 -2.28 -16.11 8.40
N PRO A 254 -2.89 -15.83 9.58
CA PRO A 254 -4.30 -15.50 9.65
C PRO A 254 -4.68 -14.35 8.70
N GLY A 255 -5.71 -14.59 7.89
CA GLY A 255 -6.18 -13.65 6.85
C GLY A 255 -5.57 -13.87 5.47
N THR A 256 -4.61 -14.79 5.30
CA THR A 256 -4.15 -15.22 3.98
C THR A 256 -5.28 -15.96 3.26
N PRO A 257 -5.57 -15.62 1.99
CA PRO A 257 -6.57 -16.36 1.21
C PRO A 257 -6.20 -17.84 1.12
N CYS A 258 -7.19 -18.73 1.28
CA CYS A 258 -7.08 -20.16 1.19
C CYS A 258 -8.19 -20.78 0.33
N ASN A 259 -8.03 -22.08 0.02
CA ASN A 259 -9.01 -22.87 -0.71
C ASN A 259 -9.47 -22.22 -2.04
N ASP A 260 -8.53 -21.80 -2.88
CA ASP A 260 -8.78 -21.09 -4.15
C ASP A 260 -9.56 -19.78 -3.95
N TYR A 261 -9.09 -18.95 -3.02
CA TYR A 261 -9.68 -17.65 -2.66
C TYR A 261 -11.14 -17.74 -2.17
N ASN A 262 -11.56 -18.91 -1.69
CA ASN A 262 -12.91 -19.15 -1.17
C ASN A 262 -13.05 -18.91 0.35
N GLY A 263 -11.93 -18.70 1.05
CA GLY A 263 -11.86 -18.33 2.46
C GLY A 263 -10.61 -17.52 2.75
#